data_AF-A0A2D8R397-F1
#
_entry.id   AF-A0A2D8R397-F1
#
_cell.length_a   1.000
_cell.length_b   1.000
_cell.length_c   1.000
_cell.angle_alpha   90.00
_cell.angle_beta   90.00
_cell.angle_gamma   90.00
#
_symmetry.space_group_name_H-M   'P 1'
#
loop_
_entity.id
_entity.type
_entity.pdbx_description
1 polymer ?
#
loop_
_entity_poly.entity_id
_entity_poly.type
_entity_poly.pdbx_seq_one_letter_code
_entity_poly.pdbx_strand_id
1 'polypeptide(L)' 'MKISLVLAAVILLGLPFSAQERPGSDPRSMGGGDCRENVYNCADTPNPLPRADTVWLEEMTWMDVRDALKAG' A
#
# COMPACT_ATOMS: atom_id res chain seq x y z
N MET A 1 -13.36 -45.38 2.17
CA MET A 1 -12.09 -45.23 1.42
C MET A 1 -12.19 -44.20 0.29
N LYS A 2 -13.12 -44.30 -0.67
CA LYS A 2 -13.27 -43.28 -1.75
C LYS A 2 -13.74 -41.89 -1.26
N ILE A 3 -14.68 -41.85 -0.30
CA ILE A 3 -15.20 -40.60 0.28
C ILE A 3 -14.10 -39.82 1.02
N SER A 4 -13.17 -40.54 1.66
CA SER A 4 -12.04 -39.95 2.40
C SER A 4 -11.02 -39.26 1.48
N LEU A 5 -10.88 -39.72 0.22
CA LEU A 5 -10.00 -39.09 -0.77
C LEU A 5 -10.57 -37.78 -1.34
N VAL A 6 -11.90 -37.68 -1.47
CA VAL A 6 -12.56 -36.48 -2.02
C VAL A 6 -12.46 -35.30 -1.04
N LEU A 7 -12.56 -35.58 0.26
CA LEU A 7 -12.45 -34.54 1.30
C LEU A 7 -11.05 -33.91 1.38
N ALA A 8 -10.00 -34.71 1.16
CA ALA A 8 -8.61 -34.23 1.15
C ALA A 8 -8.31 -33.33 -0.06
N ALA A 9 -8.92 -33.59 -1.21
CA ALA A 9 -8.70 -32.82 -2.44
C ALA A 9 -9.31 -31.40 -2.37
N VAL A 10 -10.41 -31.21 -1.62
CA VAL A 10 -11.05 -29.90 -1.45
C VAL A 10 -10.23 -28.96 -0.55
N ILE A 11 -9.47 -29.51 0.40
CA ILE A 11 -8.65 -28.73 1.33
C ILE A 11 -7.40 -28.15 0.65
N LEU A 12 -6.80 -28.85 -0.34
CA LEU A 12 -5.63 -28.35 -1.06
C LEU A 12 -5.93 -27.20 -2.04
N LEU A 13 -7.17 -27.06 -2.51
CA LEU A 13 -7.58 -25.99 -3.44
C LEU A 13 -8.13 -24.74 -2.73
N GLY A 14 -8.38 -24.83 -1.42
CA GLY A 14 -9.00 -23.77 -0.61
C GLY A 14 -8.02 -22.97 0.25
N LEU A 15 -6.70 -23.17 0.12
CA LEU A 15 -5.74 -22.33 0.82
C LEU A 15 -5.94 -20.89 0.33
N PRO A 16 -6.37 -19.94 1.18
CA PRO A 16 -6.22 -18.55 0.84
C PRO A 16 -4.73 -18.37 0.51
N PHE A 17 -4.45 -17.85 -0.68
CA PHE A 17 -3.17 -17.23 -1.03
C PHE A 17 -2.91 -16.23 0.10
N SER A 18 -2.30 -16.71 1.18
CA SER A 18 -2.05 -15.93 2.37
C SER A 18 -1.14 -14.84 1.88
N ALA A 19 -1.62 -13.60 2.02
CA ALA A 19 -0.97 -12.38 1.59
C ALA A 19 0.53 -12.59 1.64
N GLN A 20 1.14 -12.79 0.47
CA GLN A 20 2.57 -13.01 0.38
C GLN A 20 3.17 -11.82 1.09
N GLU A 21 3.79 -12.02 2.26
CA GLU A 21 4.43 -10.95 3.02
C GLU A 21 5.43 -10.32 2.05
N ARG A 22 5.03 -9.18 1.48
CA ARG A 22 5.96 -8.34 0.74
C ARG A 22 7.12 -8.14 1.69
N PRO A 23 8.38 -8.27 1.22
CA PRO A 23 9.54 -7.85 2.01
C PRO A 23 9.15 -6.57 2.75
N GLY A 24 9.29 -6.55 4.07
CA GLY A 24 8.70 -5.51 4.91
C GLY A 24 8.88 -4.15 4.24
N SER A 25 7.76 -3.45 4.00
CA SER A 25 7.74 -2.18 3.28
C SER A 25 8.88 -1.30 3.78
N ASP A 26 9.67 -0.68 2.88
CA ASP A 26 10.71 0.27 3.30
C ASP A 26 10.08 1.24 4.31
N PRO A 27 10.69 1.46 5.50
CA PRO A 27 10.10 2.29 6.55
C PRO A 27 9.85 3.74 6.12
N ARG A 28 10.46 4.17 5.01
CA ARG A 28 10.21 5.48 4.39
C ARG A 28 9.02 5.48 3.43
N SER A 29 8.47 4.32 3.07
CA SER A 29 7.35 4.22 2.13
C SER A 29 6.07 4.83 2.70
N MET A 30 5.44 5.72 1.92
CA MET A 30 4.16 6.36 2.23
C MET A 30 3.35 6.57 0.94
N GLY A 31 2.04 6.80 1.07
CA GLY A 31 1.18 7.04 -0.11
C GLY A 31 0.80 5.77 -0.90
N GLY A 32 1.11 4.58 -0.37
CA GLY A 32 0.67 3.29 -0.94
C GLY A 32 1.64 2.62 -1.92
N GLY A 33 2.79 3.24 -2.21
CA GLY A 33 3.87 2.64 -3.02
C GLY A 33 5.13 2.37 -2.19
N ASP A 34 6.07 1.60 -2.76
CA ASP A 34 7.38 1.34 -2.15
C ASP A 34 8.39 2.44 -2.56
N CYS A 35 9.04 3.05 -1.57
CA CYS A 35 10.10 4.06 -1.75
C CYS A 35 11.29 3.54 -2.59
N ARG A 36 11.56 2.23 -2.56
CA ARG A 36 12.63 1.61 -3.36
C ARG A 36 12.34 1.61 -4.85
N GLU A 37 11.07 1.65 -5.24
CA GLU A 37 10.62 1.60 -6.63
C GLU A 37 10.50 3.01 -7.24
N ASN A 38 10.17 4.02 -6.43
CA ASN A 38 10.06 5.41 -6.87
C ASN A 38 10.37 6.36 -5.71
N VAL A 39 11.27 7.31 -5.94
CA VAL A 39 11.64 8.34 -4.96
C VAL A 39 10.43 9.13 -4.46
N TYR A 40 9.41 9.32 -5.30
CA TYR A 40 8.21 9.99 -4.88
C TYR A 40 7.41 9.20 -3.86
N ASN A 41 7.56 7.87 -3.73
CA ASN A 41 6.89 7.11 -2.66
C ASN A 41 7.54 7.26 -1.27
N CYS A 42 8.64 8.02 -1.15
CA CYS A 42 9.34 8.21 0.13
C CYS A 42 8.74 9.38 0.93
N ALA A 43 8.59 9.19 2.25
CA ALA A 43 7.96 10.13 3.17
C ALA A 43 8.69 11.49 3.26
N ASP A 44 10.00 11.49 3.03
CA ASP A 44 10.89 12.66 3.11
C ASP A 44 11.09 13.37 1.77
N THR A 45 10.62 12.81 0.66
CA THR A 45 10.73 13.43 -0.66
C THR A 45 9.87 14.70 -0.74
N PRO A 46 10.46 15.87 -1.09
CA PRO A 46 9.72 17.10 -1.30
C PRO A 46 8.65 16.95 -2.39
N ASN A 47 7.46 17.51 -2.17
CA ASN A 47 6.41 17.53 -3.18
C ASN A 47 6.84 18.39 -4.39
N PRO A 48 6.94 17.82 -5.61
CA PRO A 48 7.35 18.58 -6.79
C PRO A 48 6.21 19.42 -7.38
N LEU A 49 4.99 19.23 -6.92
CA LEU A 49 3.80 19.90 -7.45
C LEU A 49 3.58 21.26 -6.76
N PRO A 50 2.87 22.20 -7.42
CA PRO A 50 2.35 23.39 -6.75
C PRO A 50 1.46 22.99 -5.57
N ARG A 51 1.50 23.80 -4.50
CA ARG A 51 0.62 23.60 -3.34
C ARG A 51 -0.84 23.63 -3.79
N ALA A 52 -1.62 22.64 -3.36
CA ALA A 52 -3.06 22.64 -3.54
C ALA A 52 -3.71 23.84 -2.82
N ASP A 53 -4.56 24.58 -3.52
CA ASP A 53 -5.33 25.72 -2.99
C ASP A 53 -6.81 25.33 -2.82
N THR A 54 -7.05 24.34 -1.98
CA THR A 54 -8.37 23.76 -1.75
C THR A 54 -8.45 23.15 -0.36
N VAL A 55 -9.66 22.89 0.11
CA VAL A 55 -9.94 22.16 1.37
C VAL A 55 -10.46 20.75 1.12
N TRP A 56 -10.66 20.36 -0.15
CA TRP A 56 -11.22 19.07 -0.54
C TRP A 56 -10.10 18.06 -0.79
N LEU A 57 -10.13 16.92 -0.10
CA LEU A 57 -9.07 15.91 -0.17
C LEU A 57 -9.00 15.25 -1.56
N GLU A 58 -10.12 15.18 -2.27
CA GLU A 58 -10.24 14.62 -3.61
C GLU A 58 -9.49 15.43 -4.66
N GLU A 59 -9.22 16.70 -4.35
CA GLU A 59 -8.46 17.63 -5.18
C GLU A 59 -6.98 17.73 -4.74
N MET A 60 -6.60 16.97 -3.70
CA MET A 60 -5.25 16.91 -3.15
C MET A 60 -4.55 15.62 -3.57
N THR A 61 -3.26 15.69 -3.84
CA THR A 61 -2.44 14.48 -3.90
C THR A 61 -2.18 13.96 -2.50
N TRP A 62 -1.80 12.68 -2.38
CA TRP A 62 -1.39 12.14 -1.09
C TRP A 62 -0.22 12.93 -0.46
N MET A 63 0.66 13.54 -1.27
CA MET A 63 1.76 14.39 -0.80
C MET A 63 1.25 15.71 -0.23
N ASP A 64 0.22 16.32 -0.83
CA ASP A 64 -0.41 17.52 -0.28
C ASP A 64 -1.02 17.22 1.09
N VAL A 65 -1.72 16.09 1.22
CA VAL A 65 -2.30 15.65 2.50
C VAL A 65 -1.20 15.37 3.54
N ARG A 66 -0.13 14.65 3.17
CA ARG A 66 1.04 14.42 4.04
C ARG A 66 1.62 15.74 4.54
N ASP A 67 1.86 16.68 3.64
CA ASP A 67 2.53 17.94 3.96
C ASP A 67 1.63 18.84 4.82
N ALA A 68 0.31 18.85 4.60
CA ALA A 68 -0.66 19.52 5.45
C ALA A 68 -0.69 18.92 6.87
N LEU A 69 -0.78 17.59 7.01
CA LEU A 69 -0.73 16.91 8.32
C LEU A 69 0.57 17.18 9.08
N LYS A 70 1.69 17.34 8.37
CA LYS A 70 2.99 17.68 8.96
C LYS A 70 3.04 19.14 9.43
N ALA A 71 2.27 20.05 8.80
CA ALA A 71 2.23 21.46 9.14
C ALA A 71 1.35 21.77 10.37
N GLY A 72 0.41 20.89 10.71
CA GLY A 72 -0.56 21.06 11.80
C GLY A 72 -1.82 21.81 11.36
#